data_AF-A0A420QG31-F1
#
_entry.id   AF-A0A420QG31-F1
#
_cell.length_a   1.000
_cell.length_b   1.000
_cell.length_c   1.000
_cell.angle_alpha   90.00
_cell.angle_beta   90.00
_cell.angle_gamma   90.00
#
_symmetry.space_group_name_H-M   'P 1'
#
loop_
_entity.id
_entity.type
_entity.pdbx_description
1 polymer ?
#
loop_
_entity_poly.entity_id
_entity_poly.type
_entity_poly.pdbx_seq_one_letter_code
_entity_poly.pdbx_strand_id
1 'polypeptide(L)'
;MSPMIAVVDLVHDTAAIPGKGDTLVTFAHTFDLAKYADRVLDFTEWEREYWIIGDKATWNEVLQAAEEGKDTKFKVTHDNIEGLEKCVVTELPALTLALPHIPIPRDALLAFSAAFGLIFETGGTNFDDSVALNNRFPDIKPLRIKDAIRAAAKAIKN
;
A
#
# COMPACT_ATOMS: atom_id res chain seq x y z
N MET A 1 16.23 -3.79 -6.55
CA MET A 1 14.92 -4.31 -6.96
C MET A 1 13.94 -3.15 -6.90
N SER A 2 13.34 -2.75 -8.02
CA SER A 2 12.31 -1.71 -8.01
C SER A 2 11.06 -2.23 -7.30
N PRO A 3 10.34 -1.39 -6.53
CA PRO A 3 9.12 -1.81 -5.87
C PRO A 3 8.07 -2.22 -6.91
N MET A 4 7.31 -3.27 -6.62
CA MET A 4 6.19 -3.70 -7.45
C MET A 4 5.04 -2.69 -7.26
N ILE A 5 4.59 -2.09 -8.36
CA ILE A 5 3.46 -1.16 -8.36
C ILE A 5 2.19 -1.97 -8.58
N ALA A 6 1.32 -2.02 -7.56
CA ALA A 6 0.14 -2.89 -7.56
C ALA A 6 -1.20 -2.15 -7.66
N VAL A 7 -1.31 -0.92 -7.16
CA VAL A 7 -2.61 -0.20 -7.07
C VAL A 7 -2.56 1.16 -7.75
N VAL A 8 -1.59 2.02 -7.40
CA VAL A 8 -1.46 3.38 -7.97
C VAL A 8 -0.13 3.50 -8.70
N ASP A 9 -0.18 3.65 -10.02
CA ASP A 9 0.96 3.89 -10.88
C ASP A 9 1.13 5.39 -11.13
N LEU A 10 1.99 6.02 -10.32
CA LEU A 10 2.27 7.45 -10.38
C LEU A 10 2.97 7.87 -11.68
N VAL A 11 3.71 6.97 -12.32
CA VAL A 11 4.47 7.31 -13.55
C VAL A 11 3.52 7.41 -14.72
N HIS A 12 2.57 6.48 -14.82
CA HIS A 12 1.66 6.37 -15.97
C HIS A 12 0.27 6.97 -15.75
N ASP A 13 0.02 7.59 -14.59
CA ASP A 13 -1.29 8.19 -14.25
C ASP A 13 -2.44 7.19 -14.34
N THR A 14 -2.22 5.97 -13.84
CA THR A 14 -3.23 4.90 -13.84
C THR A 14 -3.38 4.27 -12.46
N ALA A 15 -4.59 3.84 -12.12
CA ALA A 15 -4.85 3.10 -10.90
C ALA A 15 -5.79 1.91 -11.14
N ALA A 16 -5.50 0.81 -10.45
CA ALA A 16 -6.28 -0.42 -10.42
C ALA A 16 -6.74 -0.64 -8.97
N ILE A 17 -7.91 -0.10 -8.64
CA ILE A 17 -8.43 -0.04 -7.28
C ILE A 17 -9.13 -1.38 -6.96
N PRO A 18 -8.71 -2.10 -5.92
CA PRO A 18 -9.40 -3.32 -5.50
C PRO A 18 -10.79 -3.00 -4.95
N GLY A 19 -11.81 -3.72 -5.44
CA GLY A 19 -13.20 -3.55 -5.03
C GLY A 19 -13.68 -2.11 -5.17
N LYS A 20 -14.28 -1.56 -4.11
CA LYS A 20 -14.73 -0.15 -4.10
C LYS A 20 -13.62 0.82 -3.72
N GLY A 21 -12.57 0.34 -3.04
CA GLY A 21 -11.47 1.17 -2.58
C GLY A 21 -11.80 2.04 -1.37
N ASP A 22 -12.92 1.77 -0.69
CA ASP A 22 -13.39 2.51 0.49
C ASP A 22 -13.02 1.85 1.83
N THR A 23 -12.52 0.61 1.78
CA THR A 23 -12.02 -0.09 2.97
C THR A 23 -10.70 0.52 3.42
N LEU A 24 -10.56 0.74 4.73
CA LEU A 24 -9.32 1.24 5.33
C LEU A 24 -8.19 0.22 5.18
N VAL A 25 -7.01 0.72 4.81
CA VAL A 25 -5.77 -0.05 4.72
C VAL A 25 -4.74 0.58 5.66
N THR A 26 -4.01 -0.27 6.38
CA THR A 26 -2.89 0.17 7.22
C THR A 26 -1.62 0.28 6.39
N PHE A 27 -0.99 1.45 6.45
CA PHE A 27 0.28 1.74 5.81
C PHE A 27 1.35 1.98 6.87
N ALA A 28 2.59 1.61 6.55
CA ALA A 28 3.75 1.99 7.35
C ALA A 28 4.93 2.26 6.42
N HIS A 29 5.60 3.40 6.64
CA HIS A 29 6.86 3.65 5.97
C HIS A 29 7.96 2.79 6.62
N THR A 30 8.84 2.21 5.82
CA THR A 30 9.89 1.29 6.32
C THR A 30 10.82 1.94 7.34
N PHE A 31 11.14 3.24 7.17
CA PHE A 31 11.89 3.99 8.20
C PHE A 31 11.14 4.16 9.52
N ASP A 32 9.81 4.19 9.53
CA ASP A 32 9.07 4.23 10.78
C ASP A 32 9.09 2.85 11.45
N LEU A 33 8.93 1.77 10.68
CA LEU A 33 9.12 0.40 11.19
C LEU A 33 10.49 0.24 11.87
N ALA A 34 11.55 0.79 11.29
CA ALA A 34 12.89 0.75 11.88
C ALA A 34 12.98 1.47 13.24
N LYS A 35 12.30 2.62 13.41
CA LYS A 35 12.28 3.35 14.69
C LYS A 35 11.60 2.52 15.79
N TYR A 36 10.50 1.84 15.48
CA TYR A 36 9.85 0.97 16.45
C TYR A 36 10.67 -0.28 16.74
N ALA A 37 11.28 -0.89 15.72
CA ALA A 37 12.17 -2.03 15.90
C ALA A 37 13.34 -1.70 16.83
N ASP A 38 13.96 -0.53 16.67
CA ASP A 38 15.00 -0.01 17.55
C ASP A 38 14.54 0.03 19.02
N ARG A 39 13.34 0.58 19.29
CA ARG A 39 12.78 0.64 20.66
C ARG A 39 12.45 -0.72 21.26
N VAL A 40 12.05 -1.69 20.43
CA VAL A 40 11.74 -3.05 20.90
C VAL A 40 13.00 -3.75 21.40
N LEU A 41 14.18 -3.40 20.88
CA LEU A 41 15.45 -3.99 21.34
C LEU A 41 15.77 -3.65 22.80
N ASP A 42 15.22 -2.55 23.33
CA ASP A 42 15.38 -2.14 24.73
C ASP A 42 14.46 -2.91 25.69
N PHE A 43 13.53 -3.72 25.19
CA PHE A 43 12.62 -4.49 26.05
C PHE A 43 13.35 -5.64 26.75
N THR A 44 13.05 -5.83 28.03
CA THR A 44 13.59 -6.93 28.84
C THR A 44 12.99 -8.28 28.46
N GLU A 45 11.76 -8.28 27.94
CA GLU A 45 11.05 -9.47 27.46
C GLU A 45 10.38 -9.14 26.13
N TRP A 46 10.40 -10.08 25.19
CA TRP A 46 9.79 -9.88 23.87
C TRP A 46 8.49 -10.67 23.75
N GLU A 47 7.46 -10.00 23.24
CA GLU A 47 6.24 -10.63 22.77
C GLU A 47 6.50 -11.37 21.45
N ARG A 48 5.62 -12.33 21.13
CA ARG A 48 5.74 -13.12 19.90
C ARG A 48 5.61 -12.26 18.64
N GLU A 49 4.79 -11.22 18.69
CA GLU A 49 4.51 -10.32 17.59
C GLU A 49 4.23 -8.91 18.12
N TYR A 50 4.50 -7.92 17.26
CA TYR A 50 4.21 -6.52 17.55
C TYR A 50 3.53 -5.89 16.35
N TRP A 51 2.56 -5.03 16.63
CA TRP A 51 1.80 -4.31 15.61
C TRP A 51 2.26 -2.87 15.55
N ILE A 52 2.54 -2.38 14.34
CA ILE A 52 2.92 -0.98 14.09
C ILE A 52 1.96 -0.42 13.06
N ILE A 53 1.29 0.67 13.42
CA ILE A 53 0.32 1.34 12.57
C ILE A 53 0.94 2.68 12.16
N GLY A 54 1.41 2.79 10.93
CA GLY A 54 1.98 4.06 10.47
C GLY A 54 0.87 5.09 10.22
N ASP A 55 -0.03 4.73 9.32
CA ASP A 55 -1.21 5.53 8.99
C ASP A 55 -2.33 4.63 8.47
N LYS A 56 -3.56 5.16 8.45
CA LYS A 56 -4.70 4.48 7.81
C LYS A 56 -5.32 5.39 6.77
N ALA A 57 -5.56 4.84 5.60
CA ALA A 57 -6.26 5.52 4.52
C ALA A 57 -6.94 4.50 3.63
N THR A 58 -7.93 4.94 2.86
CA THR A 58 -8.50 4.13 1.78
C THR A 58 -7.66 4.24 0.51
N TRP A 59 -7.80 3.31 -0.44
CA TRP A 59 -7.12 3.43 -1.73
C TRP A 59 -7.65 4.64 -2.54
N ASN A 60 -8.92 5.02 -2.37
CA ASN A 60 -9.49 6.23 -2.96
C ASN A 60 -8.82 7.50 -2.40
N GLU A 61 -8.55 7.55 -1.09
CA GLU A 61 -7.82 8.65 -0.46
C GLU A 61 -6.35 8.72 -0.91
N VAL A 62 -5.70 7.56 -1.09
CA VAL A 62 -4.33 7.49 -1.62
C VAL A 62 -4.28 7.99 -3.07
N LEU A 63 -5.22 7.58 -3.91
CA LEU A 63 -5.36 8.05 -5.28
C LEU A 63 -5.58 9.57 -5.33
N GLN A 64 -6.47 10.09 -4.48
CA GLN A 64 -6.70 11.53 -4.40
C GLN A 64 -5.41 12.30 -4.08
N ALA A 65 -4.61 11.82 -3.11
CA ALA A 65 -3.34 12.45 -2.77
C ALA A 65 -2.32 12.41 -3.93
N ALA A 66 -2.34 11.34 -4.75
CA ALA A 66 -1.52 11.23 -5.95
C ALA A 66 -1.93 12.25 -7.02
N GLU A 67 -3.22 12.35 -7.31
CA GLU A 67 -3.77 13.32 -8.26
C GLU A 67 -3.48 14.76 -7.83
N GLU A 68 -3.65 15.09 -6.55
CA GLU A 68 -3.29 16.40 -5.97
C GLU A 68 -1.80 16.71 -6.12
N GLY A 69 -0.94 15.69 -5.99
CA GLY A 69 0.50 15.86 -6.12
C GLY A 69 0.94 16.11 -7.56
N LYS A 70 0.34 15.42 -8.54
CA LYS A 70 0.65 15.61 -9.96
C LYS A 70 -0.14 16.75 -10.61
N ASP A 71 -1.23 17.20 -10.01
CA ASP A 71 -2.22 18.09 -10.63
C ASP A 71 -2.77 17.49 -11.94
N THR A 72 -3.02 16.18 -11.91
CA THR A 72 -3.46 15.38 -13.07
C THR A 72 -4.45 14.31 -12.60
N LYS A 73 -5.50 14.07 -13.37
CA LYS A 73 -6.45 12.97 -13.13
C LYS A 73 -5.93 11.65 -13.66
N PHE A 74 -6.15 10.58 -12.90
CA PHE A 74 -5.67 9.26 -13.25
C PHE A 74 -6.75 8.49 -14.01
N LYS A 75 -6.33 7.57 -14.88
CA LYS A 75 -7.23 6.55 -15.44
C LYS A 75 -7.44 5.47 -14.38
N VAL A 76 -8.67 5.38 -13.87
CA VAL A 76 -9.03 4.44 -12.80
C VAL A 76 -9.81 3.25 -13.36
N THR A 77 -9.42 2.05 -12.95
CA THR A 77 -10.22 0.83 -13.10
C THR A 77 -10.49 0.26 -11.71
N HIS A 78 -11.69 -0.29 -11.50
CA HIS A 78 -12.02 -1.03 -10.28
C HIS A 78 -12.00 -2.54 -10.56
N ASP A 79 -11.14 -3.25 -9.86
CA ASP A 79 -11.07 -4.71 -9.92
C ASP A 79 -12.10 -5.28 -8.95
N ASN A 80 -13.25 -5.71 -9.47
CA ASN A 80 -14.34 -6.22 -8.64
C ASN A 80 -13.99 -7.57 -7.98
N ILE A 81 -14.67 -7.87 -6.88
CA ILE A 81 -14.40 -9.07 -6.05
C ILE A 81 -14.49 -10.36 -6.88
N GLU A 82 -15.51 -10.51 -7.74
CA GLU A 82 -15.67 -11.73 -8.55
C GLU A 82 -14.49 -11.96 -9.51
N GLY A 83 -13.95 -10.88 -10.09
CA GLY A 83 -12.75 -10.92 -10.92
C GLY A 83 -11.52 -11.30 -10.10
N LEU A 84 -11.34 -10.66 -8.93
CA LEU A 84 -10.24 -10.94 -8.03
C LEU A 84 -10.23 -12.41 -7.54
N GLU A 85 -11.40 -12.98 -7.21
CA GLU A 85 -11.54 -14.41 -6.85
C GLU A 85 -11.12 -15.35 -7.99
N LYS A 86 -11.25 -14.91 -9.24
CA LYS A 86 -10.84 -15.63 -10.45
C LYS A 86 -9.41 -15.29 -10.90
N CYS A 87 -8.64 -14.59 -10.06
CA CYS A 87 -7.29 -14.09 -10.38
C CYS A 87 -7.23 -13.16 -11.59
N VAL A 88 -8.33 -12.45 -11.89
CA VAL A 88 -8.41 -11.43 -12.93
C VAL A 88 -8.16 -10.07 -12.30
N VAL A 89 -7.05 -9.43 -12.67
CA VAL A 89 -6.64 -8.11 -12.19
C VAL A 89 -6.33 -7.19 -13.36
N THR A 90 -6.49 -5.88 -13.15
CA THR A 90 -6.01 -4.89 -14.11
C THR A 90 -4.48 -4.81 -14.04
N GLU A 91 -3.81 -5.13 -15.15
CA GLU A 91 -2.37 -4.94 -15.26
C GLU A 91 -2.03 -3.47 -15.49
N LEU A 92 -1.44 -2.85 -14.46
CA LEU A 92 -0.90 -1.50 -14.56
C LEU A 92 0.30 -1.48 -15.52
N PRO A 93 0.53 -0.37 -16.25
CA PRO A 93 1.65 -0.26 -17.19
C PRO A 93 3.01 -0.56 -16.55
N ALA A 94 3.26 -0.08 -15.33
CA ALA A 94 4.49 -0.42 -14.61
C ALA A 94 4.67 -1.92 -14.36
N LEU A 95 3.59 -2.66 -14.07
CA LEU A 95 3.65 -4.11 -13.90
C LEU A 95 4.00 -4.79 -15.23
N THR A 96 3.33 -4.40 -16.32
CA THR A 96 3.62 -4.93 -17.67
C THR A 96 5.07 -4.69 -18.08
N LEU A 97 5.61 -3.51 -17.79
CA LEU A 97 7.01 -3.18 -18.07
C LEU A 97 8.00 -3.96 -17.17
N ALA A 98 7.61 -4.29 -15.94
CA ALA A 98 8.46 -5.04 -15.02
C ALA A 98 8.46 -6.56 -15.27
N LEU A 99 7.37 -7.11 -15.83
CA LEU A 99 7.19 -8.56 -16.03
C LEU A 99 8.41 -9.28 -16.65
N PRO A 100 9.06 -8.78 -17.73
CA PRO A 100 10.23 -9.46 -18.32
C PRO A 100 11.45 -9.54 -17.40
N HIS A 101 11.48 -8.78 -16.31
CA HIS A 101 12.60 -8.66 -15.39
C HIS A 101 12.37 -9.34 -14.04
N ILE A 102 11.17 -9.90 -13.83
CA ILE A 102 10.81 -10.59 -12.59
C ILE A 102 10.92 -12.10 -12.83
N PRO A 103 11.73 -12.85 -12.05
CA PRO A 103 11.86 -14.30 -12.17
C PRO A 103 10.67 -15.04 -11.53
N ILE A 104 9.46 -14.52 -11.71
CA ILE A 104 8.20 -15.07 -11.21
C ILE A 104 7.27 -15.19 -12.41
N PRO A 105 6.61 -16.35 -12.62
CA PRO A 105 5.64 -16.51 -13.69
C PRO A 105 4.54 -15.45 -13.61
N ARG A 106 4.15 -14.89 -14.77
CA ARG A 106 3.12 -13.86 -14.86
C ARG A 106 1.85 -14.23 -14.09
N ASP A 107 1.32 -15.43 -14.32
CA ASP A 107 0.06 -15.86 -13.68
C ASP A 107 0.19 -15.95 -12.16
N ALA A 108 1.36 -16.32 -11.64
CA ALA A 108 1.62 -16.31 -10.19
C ALA A 108 1.66 -14.89 -9.63
N LEU A 109 2.21 -13.94 -10.39
CA LEU A 109 2.23 -12.53 -10.02
C LEU A 109 0.82 -11.91 -10.03
N LEU A 110 0.01 -12.24 -11.03
CA LEU A 110 -1.38 -11.78 -11.11
C LEU A 110 -2.24 -12.39 -10.00
N ALA A 111 -2.08 -13.68 -9.71
CA ALA A 111 -2.75 -14.34 -8.59
C ALA A 111 -2.36 -13.71 -7.24
N PHE A 112 -1.07 -13.37 -7.07
CA PHE A 112 -0.59 -12.65 -5.89
C PHE A 112 -1.24 -11.27 -5.76
N SER A 113 -1.28 -10.48 -6.85
CA SER A 113 -1.97 -9.18 -6.86
C SER A 113 -3.46 -9.31 -6.54
N ALA A 114 -4.13 -10.34 -7.08
CA ALA A 114 -5.54 -10.59 -6.83
C ALA A 114 -5.81 -10.90 -5.35
N ALA A 115 -4.97 -11.75 -4.73
CA ALA A 115 -5.06 -12.07 -3.32
C ALA A 115 -4.90 -10.83 -2.43
N PHE A 116 -3.93 -9.95 -2.72
CA PHE A 116 -3.81 -8.68 -2.02
C PHE A 116 -5.02 -7.79 -2.22
N GLY A 117 -5.55 -7.71 -3.45
CA GLY A 117 -6.78 -6.98 -3.74
C GLY A 117 -7.95 -7.43 -2.86
N LEU A 118 -8.16 -8.74 -2.70
CA LEU A 118 -9.19 -9.30 -1.82
C LEU A 118 -8.93 -8.94 -0.35
N ILE A 119 -7.68 -9.06 0.11
CA ILE A 119 -7.32 -8.71 1.50
C ILE A 119 -7.57 -7.23 1.79
N PHE A 120 -7.30 -6.34 0.82
CA PHE A 120 -7.58 -4.91 0.96
C PHE A 120 -9.08 -4.65 1.04
N GLU A 121 -9.86 -5.15 0.08
CA GLU A 121 -11.32 -4.90 0.03
C GLU A 121 -12.05 -5.50 1.24
N THR A 122 -11.65 -6.70 1.70
CA THR A 122 -12.28 -7.38 2.83
C THR A 122 -11.82 -6.87 4.21
N GLY A 123 -10.89 -5.90 4.24
CA GLY A 123 -10.42 -5.26 5.46
C GLY A 123 -9.40 -6.09 6.24
N GLY A 124 -8.81 -7.12 5.64
CA GLY A 124 -7.76 -7.94 6.26
C GLY A 124 -6.47 -7.18 6.60
N THR A 125 -6.33 -5.94 6.15
CA THR A 125 -5.22 -5.02 6.49
C THR A 125 -5.66 -3.81 7.32
N ASN A 126 -6.92 -3.75 7.75
CA ASN A 126 -7.39 -2.77 8.72
C ASN A 126 -7.14 -3.31 10.14
N PHE A 127 -5.88 -3.21 10.59
CA PHE A 127 -5.47 -3.76 11.87
C PHE A 127 -6.02 -2.96 13.05
N ASP A 128 -6.17 -3.60 14.20
CA ASP A 128 -6.61 -2.92 15.43
C ASP A 128 -5.47 -2.08 16.03
N ASP A 129 -5.76 -0.80 16.28
CA ASP A 129 -4.79 0.16 16.81
C ASP A 129 -4.59 0.00 18.32
N SER A 130 -5.51 -0.69 19.01
CA SER A 130 -5.50 -0.83 20.47
C SER A 130 -4.27 -1.58 20.99
N VAL A 131 -3.73 -2.50 20.19
CA VAL A 131 -2.58 -3.35 20.52
C VAL A 131 -1.25 -2.84 19.93
N ALA A 132 -1.28 -1.71 19.22
CA ALA A 132 -0.12 -1.22 18.50
C ALA A 132 0.98 -0.66 19.43
N LEU A 133 2.24 -0.86 19.05
CA LEU A 133 3.40 -0.24 19.71
C LEU A 133 3.35 1.29 19.73
N ASN A 134 2.58 1.89 18.80
CA ASN A 134 2.27 3.31 18.80
C ASN A 134 1.79 3.82 20.17
N ASN A 135 1.03 3.01 20.91
CA ASN A 135 0.51 3.37 22.23
C ASN A 135 1.60 3.40 23.31
N ARG A 136 2.70 2.65 23.11
CA ARG A 136 3.86 2.63 24.01
C ARG A 136 4.89 3.72 23.67
N PHE A 137 4.95 4.13 22.40
CA PHE A 137 5.91 5.12 21.90
C PHE A 137 5.22 6.27 21.16
N PRO A 138 4.44 7.11 21.88
CA PRO A 138 3.70 8.23 21.27
C PRO A 138 4.62 9.35 20.76
N ASP A 139 5.90 9.34 21.11
CA ASP A 139 6.91 10.27 20.64
C ASP A 139 7.32 10.00 19.18
N ILE A 140 7.25 8.74 18.73
CA ILE A 140 7.47 8.38 17.33
C ILE A 140 6.22 8.78 16.55
N LYS A 141 6.39 9.70 15.61
CA LYS A 141 5.33 10.17 14.70
C LYS A 141 5.56 9.57 13.31
N PRO A 142 4.79 8.54 12.92
CA PRO A 142 4.95 7.94 11.60
C PRO A 142 4.56 8.91 10.48
N LEU A 143 5.13 8.67 9.30
CA LEU A 143 4.82 9.38 8.08
C LEU A 143 3.40 9.06 7.62
N ARG A 144 2.62 10.10 7.34
CA ARG A 144 1.27 9.98 6.80
C ARG A 144 1.30 9.56 5.34
N ILE A 145 0.51 8.56 4.97
CA ILE A 145 0.57 7.96 3.61
C ILE A 145 0.20 8.99 2.54
N LYS A 146 -0.81 9.81 2.78
CA LYS A 146 -1.24 10.86 1.85
C LYS A 146 -0.13 11.89 1.60
N ASP A 147 0.61 12.26 2.65
CA ASP A 147 1.71 13.22 2.51
C ASP A 147 2.89 12.61 1.75
N ALA A 148 3.22 11.35 2.03
CA ALA A 148 4.25 10.61 1.30
C ALA A 148 3.91 10.50 -0.20
N ILE A 149 2.68 10.10 -0.52
CA ILE A 149 2.22 9.91 -1.89
C ILE A 149 2.15 11.24 -2.63
N ARG A 150 1.61 12.30 -2.01
CA ARG A 150 1.58 13.64 -2.61
C ARG A 150 2.98 14.16 -2.90
N ALA A 151 3.95 13.94 -2.00
CA ALA A 151 5.34 14.32 -2.22
C ALA A 151 5.99 13.53 -3.36
N ALA A 152 5.78 12.22 -3.41
CA ALA A 152 6.29 11.36 -4.49
C ALA A 152 5.70 11.74 -5.87
N ALA A 153 4.39 11.97 -5.91
CA ALA A 153 3.68 12.45 -7.09
C ALA A 153 4.26 13.78 -7.62
N LYS A 154 4.49 14.77 -6.73
CA LYS A 154 5.13 16.04 -7.09
C LYS A 154 6.55 15.84 -7.64
N ALA A 155 7.32 14.91 -7.06
CA ALA A 155 8.69 14.65 -7.49
C ALA A 155 8.76 13.99 -8.89
N ILE A 156 7.78 13.17 -9.27
CA ILE A 156 7.71 12.54 -10.60
C ILE A 156 7.29 13.54 -11.69
N LYS A 157 6.51 14.57 -11.32
CA LYS A 157 6.07 15.62 -12.26
C LYS A 157 7.21 16.52 -12.73
N ASN A 158 8.17 16.79 -11.85
CA ASN A 158 9.29 17.72 -12.08
C ASN A 158 10.50 17.00 -12.70
#